data_AF-A0A3Q2GTI2-F1
#
_entry.id   AF-A0A3Q2GTI2-F1
#
_cell.length_a   1.000
_cell.length_b   1.000
_cell.length_c   1.000
_cell.angle_alpha   90.00
_cell.angle_beta   90.00
_cell.angle_gamma   90.00
#
_symmetry.space_group_name_H-M   'P 1'
#
loop_
_entity.id
_entity.type
_entity.pdbx_description
1 polymer ?
#
loop_
_entity_poly.entity_id
_entity_poly.type
_entity_poly.pdbx_seq_one_letter_code
_entity_poly.pdbx_strand_id
1 'polypeptide(L)'
;MPPEPLSPAGGAGEEAPEEDEDEAEAEDPERPAGAGGARGGGGGGAGPAGGGGGPGGALTRRAVTLRVLLKDALLEPGAGVLSIYYLGKKFLGDLQPDGRIVWQETGQVFNSPSAWATHCKKLVNPAKKSGCGWASVKYKGQKLDKYKAAWLRRHQLHVPTATADESPASEGEEEELLMEEDEEEVLAGVSAEDKSRRPPAAKGPSEPAHSEAAPPGKRVENKTRVPVRYCMLGSRDSARNPHTLVEVTSFAAINKFQPFNVAVSSNVLFLLDFHSHLTRSEVVGYLGGRWDINSQSGYLGPGGQGAVWGRGRCPRLVPASVRAVLTVLRAFPCRSRLGDADTAATIEEEIYQSLLLRGLSLVGWYHSHPHSPALPSLQDIDAQMDYQLRLQGSSNGFQPCLALLCSPYYSGNPGPESKISPFWVMPPPEQRPSDYGIPMDVEMAYVQDSFLTNDILHEMMLLVEFYKGAPDLVRFQELWTQEHTYLDKLKMSLASRTPKDQGLCHVLEQVCSVLKQGS
;
A
#
# COMPACT_ATOMS: atom_id res chain seq x y z
N MET A 1 67.00 46.08 -21.70
CA MET A 1 65.87 45.26 -21.23
C MET A 1 65.45 45.82 -19.89
N PRO A 2 64.15 46.00 -19.58
CA PRO A 2 62.96 45.40 -20.19
C PRO A 2 61.92 46.44 -20.68
N PRO A 3 60.81 45.98 -21.29
CA PRO A 3 59.80 46.80 -21.98
C PRO A 3 58.58 47.11 -21.10
N GLU A 4 57.93 48.24 -21.36
CA GLU A 4 56.46 48.33 -21.46
C GLU A 4 56.07 47.89 -22.90
N PRO A 5 54.85 47.40 -23.23
CA PRO A 5 53.60 48.06 -22.81
C PRO A 5 52.28 47.21 -22.83
N LEU A 6 51.16 47.91 -22.61
CA LEU A 6 49.77 47.67 -23.06
C LEU A 6 48.81 46.80 -22.22
N SER A 7 47.92 47.50 -21.51
CA SER A 7 46.47 47.24 -21.57
C SER A 7 45.88 47.99 -22.78
N PRO A 8 44.76 47.59 -23.44
CA PRO A 8 43.42 47.71 -22.83
C PRO A 8 42.32 46.72 -23.31
N ALA A 9 41.20 46.73 -22.58
CA ALA A 9 39.82 46.32 -22.96
C ALA A 9 39.59 44.84 -23.33
N GLY A 10 38.56 44.12 -22.89
CA GLY A 10 37.30 44.49 -22.27
C GLY A 10 36.20 43.59 -22.85
N GLY A 11 35.66 42.69 -22.03
CA GLY A 11 34.26 42.24 -22.09
C GLY A 11 33.86 41.08 -23.02
N ALA A 12 33.33 40.03 -22.37
CA ALA A 12 32.33 39.01 -22.77
C ALA A 12 32.93 37.59 -22.67
N GLY A 13 32.65 36.76 -21.66
CA GLY A 13 31.45 36.64 -20.83
C GLY A 13 30.90 35.23 -21.04
N GLU A 14 31.61 34.20 -20.57
CA GLU A 14 31.10 32.83 -20.47
C GLU A 14 30.34 32.70 -19.14
N GLU A 15 29.06 32.35 -19.23
CA GLU A 15 28.15 32.18 -18.10
C GLU A 15 28.52 30.95 -17.25
N ALA A 16 28.61 31.18 -15.93
CA ALA A 16 28.71 30.15 -14.91
C ALA A 16 27.29 29.68 -14.51
N PRO A 17 27.06 28.40 -14.18
CA PRO A 17 25.77 27.95 -13.66
C PRO A 17 25.60 28.34 -12.20
N GLU A 18 24.40 28.84 -11.88
CA GLU A 18 23.93 29.29 -10.57
C GLU A 18 23.97 28.18 -9.50
N GLU A 19 24.42 28.54 -8.31
CA GLU A 19 24.49 27.70 -7.12
C GLU A 19 23.24 27.98 -6.26
N ASP A 20 22.35 27.00 -6.10
CA ASP A 20 21.26 27.06 -5.12
C ASP A 20 21.80 26.66 -3.73
N GLU A 21 21.69 27.58 -2.77
CA GLU A 21 22.08 27.43 -1.37
C GLU A 21 21.02 26.61 -0.60
N ASP A 22 21.42 25.51 0.05
CA ASP A 22 20.56 24.70 0.94
C ASP A 22 20.78 25.15 2.40
N GLU A 23 19.70 25.58 3.06
CA GLU A 23 19.66 25.96 4.48
C GLU A 23 20.00 24.80 5.43
N ALA A 24 20.76 25.12 6.48
CA ALA A 24 21.22 24.20 7.50
C ALA A 24 20.30 24.21 8.73
N GLU A 25 19.79 23.05 9.13
CA GLU A 25 19.07 22.85 10.40
C GLU A 25 19.90 21.98 11.37
N ALA A 26 19.89 22.39 12.63
CA ALA A 26 20.90 22.12 13.66
C ALA A 26 20.77 20.77 14.40
N GLU A 27 21.88 20.35 15.04
CA GLU A 27 22.02 19.14 15.88
C GLU A 27 21.52 19.32 17.33
N ASP A 28 21.13 18.22 18.00
CA ASP A 28 21.49 17.90 19.42
C ASP A 28 21.18 16.39 19.76
N PRO A 29 21.71 15.74 20.83
CA PRO A 29 22.50 14.52 20.68
C PRO A 29 22.15 13.35 21.66
N GLU A 30 22.84 12.20 21.47
CA GLU A 30 23.05 11.08 22.43
C GLU A 30 21.82 10.25 22.93
N ARG A 31 21.79 8.93 23.14
CA ARG A 31 22.72 7.77 23.23
C ARG A 31 21.87 6.47 23.48
N PRO A 32 22.42 5.25 23.64
CA PRO A 32 22.96 4.33 22.65
C PRO A 32 22.17 3.00 22.53
N ALA A 33 22.36 2.27 21.42
CA ALA A 33 21.89 0.90 21.24
C ALA A 33 22.86 -0.11 21.87
N GLY A 34 22.30 -1.07 22.63
CA GLY A 34 23.01 -2.24 23.15
C GLY A 34 23.33 -3.26 22.06
N ALA A 35 24.59 -3.71 22.07
CA ALA A 35 25.16 -4.72 21.20
C ALA A 35 24.59 -6.12 21.45
N GLY A 36 24.46 -6.92 20.40
CA GLY A 36 24.22 -8.36 20.52
C GLY A 36 24.06 -9.05 19.18
N GLY A 37 25.18 -9.48 18.58
CA GLY A 37 25.11 -10.41 17.44
C GLY A 37 26.48 -10.82 16.91
N ALA A 38 26.83 -12.09 17.15
CA ALA A 38 27.25 -13.07 16.12
C ALA A 38 28.48 -13.92 16.50
N ARG A 39 28.27 -15.23 16.42
CA ARG A 39 29.28 -16.29 16.31
C ARG A 39 28.94 -17.15 15.09
N GLY A 40 29.98 -17.49 14.29
CA GLY A 40 30.09 -18.60 13.32
C GLY A 40 29.33 -18.41 12.00
N GLY A 41 29.94 -18.40 10.80
CA GLY A 41 30.99 -19.25 10.22
C GLY A 41 30.33 -20.48 9.57
N GLY A 42 30.52 -20.90 8.32
CA GLY A 42 31.33 -20.51 7.17
C GLY A 42 31.26 -21.63 6.11
N GLY A 43 31.51 -21.31 4.82
CA GLY A 43 31.80 -22.25 3.71
C GLY A 43 30.60 -22.99 3.09
N GLY A 44 30.43 -23.19 1.78
CA GLY A 44 31.30 -23.03 0.61
C GLY A 44 31.06 -24.22 -0.34
N GLY A 45 30.80 -23.98 -1.64
CA GLY A 45 30.76 -25.04 -2.66
C GLY A 45 29.97 -24.68 -3.93
N ALA A 46 30.66 -24.64 -5.06
CA ALA A 46 30.18 -24.21 -6.38
C ALA A 46 30.35 -25.33 -7.42
N GLY A 47 29.55 -25.29 -8.50
CA GLY A 47 29.79 -26.00 -9.78
C GLY A 47 28.53 -26.55 -10.47
N PRO A 48 28.50 -26.68 -11.82
CA PRO A 48 27.66 -25.80 -12.65
C PRO A 48 26.57 -26.52 -13.48
N ALA A 49 25.56 -25.75 -13.92
CA ALA A 49 24.48 -26.16 -14.81
C ALA A 49 24.75 -25.74 -16.27
N GLY A 50 24.48 -26.67 -17.20
CA GLY A 50 24.54 -26.49 -18.64
C GLY A 50 23.33 -25.73 -19.20
N GLY A 51 23.56 -25.06 -20.33
CA GLY A 51 22.62 -24.18 -21.00
C GLY A 51 21.56 -24.88 -21.85
N GLY A 52 20.45 -24.18 -22.03
CA GLY A 52 19.41 -24.45 -23.02
C GLY A 52 18.65 -23.16 -23.29
N GLY A 53 18.89 -22.56 -24.46
CA GLY A 53 18.15 -21.39 -24.94
C GLY A 53 16.83 -21.81 -25.61
N GLY A 54 15.79 -21.01 -25.41
CA GLY A 54 14.47 -21.10 -26.06
C GLY A 54 13.65 -19.84 -25.79
N PRO A 55 12.75 -19.41 -26.70
CA PRO A 55 12.53 -18.00 -27.01
C PRO A 55 11.31 -17.36 -26.33
N GLY A 56 11.35 -16.02 -26.21
CA GLY A 56 10.13 -15.19 -26.23
C GLY A 56 9.41 -14.94 -24.90
N GLY A 57 10.13 -14.71 -23.80
CA GLY A 57 9.51 -14.25 -22.56
C GLY A 57 9.05 -12.80 -22.65
N ALA A 58 7.74 -12.58 -22.79
CA ALA A 58 7.10 -11.28 -22.67
C ALA A 58 7.49 -10.63 -21.33
N LEU A 59 8.17 -9.48 -21.42
CA LEU A 59 8.78 -8.78 -20.30
C LEU A 59 7.72 -8.24 -19.35
N THR A 60 7.81 -8.66 -18.11
CA THR A 60 6.86 -8.29 -17.08
C THR A 60 7.27 -6.95 -16.48
N ARG A 61 6.33 -6.09 -16.04
CA ARG A 61 6.57 -4.82 -15.30
C ARG A 61 7.24 -5.04 -13.93
N ARG A 62 8.16 -5.98 -13.79
CA ARG A 62 9.15 -5.96 -12.70
C ARG A 62 10.04 -4.75 -12.94
N ALA A 63 10.16 -3.94 -11.89
CA ALA A 63 11.01 -2.76 -11.77
C ALA A 63 12.07 -2.64 -12.88
N VAL A 64 11.96 -1.62 -13.73
CA VAL A 64 13.01 -1.29 -14.71
C VAL A 64 14.35 -1.21 -13.97
N THR A 65 15.25 -2.15 -14.25
CA THR A 65 16.60 -2.23 -13.63
C THR A 65 17.65 -1.77 -14.64
N LEU A 66 18.86 -1.46 -14.17
CA LEU A 66 19.99 -1.19 -15.07
C LEU A 66 20.23 -2.34 -16.07
N ARG A 67 20.07 -3.59 -15.61
CA ARG A 67 20.17 -4.78 -16.46
C ARG A 67 19.13 -4.79 -17.59
N VAL A 68 17.90 -4.38 -17.32
CA VAL A 68 16.84 -4.28 -18.34
C VAL A 68 17.20 -3.22 -19.38
N LEU A 69 17.67 -2.06 -18.94
CA LEU A 69 18.08 -0.98 -19.84
C LEU A 69 19.32 -1.33 -20.67
N LEU A 70 20.26 -2.10 -20.11
CA LEU A 70 21.42 -2.65 -20.82
C LEU A 70 21.02 -3.69 -21.86
N LYS A 71 20.09 -4.60 -21.51
CA LYS A 71 19.61 -5.66 -22.41
C LYS A 71 18.97 -5.09 -23.67
N ASP A 72 18.24 -3.98 -23.53
CA ASP A 72 17.55 -3.32 -24.64
C ASP A 72 18.40 -2.21 -25.30
N ALA A 73 19.71 -2.15 -24.96
CA ALA A 73 20.69 -1.21 -25.51
C ALA A 73 20.34 0.29 -25.31
N LEU A 74 19.60 0.64 -24.26
CA LEU A 74 19.41 2.04 -23.84
C LEU A 74 20.60 2.55 -23.03
N LEU A 75 21.35 1.65 -22.41
CA LEU A 75 22.60 1.93 -21.71
C LEU A 75 23.69 1.01 -22.27
N GLU A 76 24.94 1.46 -22.17
CA GLU A 76 26.12 0.67 -22.48
C GLU A 76 27.01 0.54 -21.24
N PRO A 77 27.58 -0.65 -20.97
CA PRO A 77 28.60 -0.81 -19.95
C PRO A 77 29.80 0.08 -20.25
N GLY A 78 30.46 0.57 -19.21
CA GLY A 78 31.63 1.42 -19.39
C GLY A 78 32.18 1.96 -18.09
N ALA A 79 33.45 2.36 -18.13
CA ALA A 79 34.10 3.00 -17.00
C ALA A 79 33.64 4.46 -16.89
N GLY A 80 33.28 4.90 -15.67
CA GLY A 80 32.95 6.29 -15.34
C GLY A 80 31.66 6.81 -15.98
N VAL A 81 30.83 5.93 -16.52
CA VAL A 81 29.61 6.31 -17.24
C VAL A 81 28.48 6.72 -16.30
N LEU A 82 28.54 6.36 -15.02
CA LEU A 82 27.59 6.78 -13.99
C LEU A 82 28.19 7.85 -13.08
N SER A 83 27.37 8.82 -12.69
CA SER A 83 27.78 9.90 -11.77
C SER A 83 26.68 10.29 -10.80
N ILE A 84 27.08 10.74 -9.61
CA ILE A 84 26.21 11.37 -8.60
C ILE A 84 26.86 12.68 -8.19
N TYR A 85 26.09 13.76 -8.19
CA TYR A 85 26.47 15.03 -7.56
C TYR A 85 25.65 15.22 -6.29
N TYR A 86 26.32 15.49 -5.18
CA TYR A 86 25.67 15.74 -3.90
C TYR A 86 26.52 16.67 -3.02
N LEU A 87 25.95 17.82 -2.61
CA LEU A 87 26.60 18.85 -1.79
C LEU A 87 28.02 19.19 -2.30
N GLY A 88 28.12 19.59 -3.57
CA GLY A 88 29.39 19.95 -4.21
C GLY A 88 30.34 18.80 -4.55
N LYS A 89 30.06 17.55 -4.10
CA LYS A 89 30.91 16.38 -4.39
C LYS A 89 30.37 15.55 -5.54
N LYS A 90 31.26 15.15 -6.45
CA LYS A 90 30.99 14.24 -7.56
C LYS A 90 31.54 12.85 -7.26
N PHE A 91 30.70 11.84 -7.42
CA PHE A 91 31.09 10.42 -7.36
C PHE A 91 30.96 9.80 -8.75
N LEU A 92 31.91 8.95 -9.12
CA LEU A 92 31.95 8.25 -10.41
C LEU A 92 31.82 6.74 -10.24
N GLY A 93 31.02 6.11 -11.09
CA GLY A 93 30.77 4.67 -11.06
C GLY A 93 30.87 4.05 -12.45
N ASP A 94 31.45 2.85 -12.51
CA ASP A 94 31.49 2.02 -13.69
C ASP A 94 30.22 1.17 -13.77
N LEU A 95 29.61 1.11 -14.95
CA LEU A 95 28.46 0.25 -15.20
C LEU A 95 28.94 -1.08 -15.77
N GLN A 96 28.70 -2.17 -15.06
CA GLN A 96 29.07 -3.52 -15.48
C GLN A 96 28.03 -4.12 -16.42
N PRO A 97 28.42 -5.09 -17.29
CA PRO A 97 27.49 -5.76 -18.22
C PRO A 97 26.31 -6.48 -17.54
N ASP A 98 26.46 -6.87 -16.28
CA ASP A 98 25.43 -7.55 -15.49
C ASP A 98 24.47 -6.57 -14.78
N GLY A 99 24.65 -5.25 -14.95
CA GLY A 99 23.86 -4.19 -14.33
C GLY A 99 24.31 -3.77 -12.93
N ARG A 100 25.45 -4.27 -12.43
CA ARG A 100 26.06 -3.79 -11.18
C ARG A 100 26.84 -2.50 -11.40
N ILE A 101 27.05 -1.76 -10.32
CA ILE A 101 27.80 -0.50 -10.32
C ILE A 101 29.07 -0.69 -9.50
N VAL A 102 30.24 -0.38 -10.06
CA VAL A 102 31.52 -0.38 -9.33
C VAL A 102 31.93 1.05 -9.07
N TRP A 103 32.13 1.42 -7.80
CA TRP A 103 32.59 2.76 -7.45
C TRP A 103 34.08 2.91 -7.73
N GLN A 104 34.48 3.93 -8.49
CA GLN A 104 35.85 4.07 -8.99
C GLN A 104 36.90 4.31 -7.90
N GLU A 105 36.55 4.95 -6.80
CA GLU A 105 37.55 5.30 -5.77
C GLU A 105 38.01 4.11 -4.94
N THR A 106 37.14 3.12 -4.71
CA THR A 106 37.43 1.98 -3.83
C THR A 106 37.26 0.62 -4.49
N GLY A 107 36.67 0.56 -5.68
CA GLY A 107 36.32 -0.68 -6.37
C GLY A 107 35.12 -1.42 -5.76
N GLN A 108 34.39 -0.81 -4.81
CA GLN A 108 33.23 -1.44 -4.17
C GLN A 108 32.08 -1.63 -5.16
N VAL A 109 31.44 -2.81 -5.12
CA VAL A 109 30.37 -3.20 -6.03
C VAL A 109 28.99 -3.06 -5.38
N PHE A 110 28.06 -2.44 -6.10
CA PHE A 110 26.68 -2.21 -5.68
C PHE A 110 25.70 -2.91 -6.63
N ASN A 111 24.68 -3.53 -6.06
CA ASN A 111 23.66 -4.28 -6.81
C ASN A 111 22.51 -3.41 -7.34
N SER A 112 22.45 -2.13 -7.00
CA SER A 112 21.42 -1.20 -7.49
C SER A 112 21.86 0.27 -7.45
N PRO A 113 21.28 1.14 -8.30
CA PRO A 113 21.51 2.60 -8.25
C PRO A 113 21.19 3.21 -6.89
N SER A 114 20.15 2.72 -6.21
CA SER A 114 19.74 3.22 -4.89
C SER A 114 20.72 2.87 -3.79
N ALA A 115 21.31 1.66 -3.83
CA ALA A 115 22.34 1.25 -2.89
C ALA A 115 23.61 2.11 -3.05
N TRP A 116 24.03 2.33 -4.29
CA TRP A 116 25.18 3.19 -4.59
C TRP A 116 24.92 4.65 -4.19
N ALA A 117 23.75 5.20 -4.52
CA ALA A 117 23.40 6.58 -4.17
C ALA A 117 23.30 6.82 -2.66
N THR A 118 22.75 5.86 -1.92
CA THR A 118 22.70 5.94 -0.45
C THR A 118 24.10 5.91 0.13
N HIS A 119 24.99 5.07 -0.41
CA HIS A 119 26.38 4.99 0.02
C HIS A 119 27.13 6.32 -0.22
N CYS A 120 27.08 6.86 -1.45
CA CYS A 120 27.72 8.13 -1.78
C CYS A 120 27.20 9.29 -0.91
N LYS A 121 25.88 9.36 -0.67
CA LYS A 121 25.29 10.41 0.17
C LYS A 121 25.70 10.29 1.64
N LYS A 122 25.83 9.06 2.17
CA LYS A 122 26.32 8.82 3.54
C LYS A 122 27.78 9.21 3.74
N LEU A 123 28.61 9.15 2.70
CA LEU A 123 30.01 9.63 2.78
C LEU A 123 30.11 11.16 2.93
N VAL A 124 29.09 11.91 2.46
CA VAL A 124 29.06 13.37 2.57
C VAL A 124 28.27 13.82 3.78
N ASN A 125 27.14 13.17 4.07
CA ASN A 125 26.30 13.42 5.23
C ASN A 125 25.94 12.09 5.93
N PRO A 126 26.68 11.70 6.99
CA PRO A 126 26.45 10.45 7.71
C PRO A 126 25.06 10.32 8.36
N ALA A 127 24.35 11.43 8.63
CA ALA A 127 23.02 11.43 9.21
C ALA A 127 21.91 11.02 8.21
N LYS A 128 22.21 10.98 6.91
CA LYS A 128 21.23 10.69 5.86
C LYS A 128 20.91 9.20 5.74
N LYS A 129 19.69 8.80 6.10
CA LYS A 129 19.25 7.38 6.14
C LYS A 129 18.78 6.81 4.80
N SER A 130 18.41 7.62 3.80
CA SER A 130 17.85 7.18 2.52
C SER A 130 18.20 8.10 1.34
N GLY A 131 18.30 7.54 0.13
CA GLY A 131 18.47 8.30 -1.11
C GLY A 131 17.79 7.64 -2.32
N CYS A 132 17.05 8.42 -3.12
CA CYS A 132 16.45 7.95 -4.37
C CYS A 132 17.52 7.78 -5.48
N GLY A 133 17.89 6.53 -5.78
CA GLY A 133 18.95 6.21 -6.74
C GLY A 133 18.68 6.65 -8.17
N TRP A 134 17.45 6.52 -8.65
CA TRP A 134 17.10 6.79 -10.06
C TRP A 134 17.06 8.28 -10.41
N ALA A 135 16.62 9.11 -9.47
CA ALA A 135 16.59 10.57 -9.62
C ALA A 135 17.97 11.22 -9.40
N SER A 136 18.86 10.54 -8.67
CA SER A 136 20.18 11.08 -8.28
C SER A 136 21.31 10.61 -9.21
N VAL A 137 21.24 9.39 -9.73
CA VAL A 137 22.28 8.82 -10.59
C VAL A 137 22.07 9.28 -12.04
N LYS A 138 23.13 9.84 -12.63
CA LYS A 138 23.19 10.26 -14.02
C LYS A 138 24.05 9.28 -14.83
N TYR A 139 23.54 8.79 -15.95
CA TYR A 139 24.32 8.10 -16.99
C TYR A 139 24.71 9.09 -18.09
N LYS A 140 26.03 9.22 -18.36
CA LYS A 140 26.59 10.17 -19.35
C LYS A 140 25.98 11.58 -19.23
N GLY A 141 25.81 12.07 -18.00
CA GLY A 141 25.25 13.41 -17.71
C GLY A 141 23.72 13.49 -17.60
N GLN A 142 22.98 12.45 -17.97
CA GLN A 142 21.52 12.43 -17.96
C GLN A 142 20.97 11.50 -16.86
N LYS A 143 19.97 11.96 -16.09
CA LYS A 143 19.35 11.17 -14.99
C LYS A 143 18.79 9.83 -15.49
N LEU A 144 19.01 8.76 -14.74
CA LEU A 144 18.52 7.42 -15.08
C LEU A 144 16.98 7.35 -15.22
N ASP A 145 16.25 8.19 -14.49
CA ASP A 145 14.78 8.30 -14.64
C ASP A 145 14.33 8.63 -16.08
N LYS A 146 15.11 9.43 -16.83
CA LYS A 146 14.77 9.75 -18.23
C LYS A 146 14.85 8.51 -19.12
N TYR A 147 15.87 7.67 -18.94
CA TYR A 147 16.03 6.40 -19.68
C TYR A 147 14.95 5.39 -19.29
N LYS A 148 14.61 5.31 -18.00
CA LYS A 148 13.51 4.48 -17.50
C LYS A 148 12.16 4.90 -18.09
N ALA A 149 11.85 6.20 -18.12
CA ALA A 149 10.62 6.71 -18.72
C ALA A 149 10.57 6.47 -20.24
N ALA A 150 11.68 6.67 -20.96
CA ALA A 150 11.77 6.39 -22.39
C ALA A 150 11.54 4.91 -22.71
N TRP A 151 12.13 4.02 -21.90
CA TRP A 151 11.92 2.58 -22.02
C TRP A 151 10.45 2.19 -21.83
N LEU A 152 9.80 2.74 -20.79
CA LEU A 152 8.39 2.49 -20.50
C LEU A 152 7.46 2.98 -21.63
N ARG A 153 7.72 4.17 -22.21
CA ARG A 153 6.96 4.69 -23.35
C ARG A 153 7.09 3.79 -24.59
N ARG A 154 8.30 3.34 -24.90
CA ARG A 154 8.57 2.47 -26.08
C ARG A 154 7.87 1.12 -25.96
N HIS A 155 7.72 0.60 -24.74
CA HIS A 155 7.08 -0.70 -24.49
C HIS A 155 5.57 -0.61 -24.19
N GLN A 156 5.01 0.59 -23.99
CA GLN A 156 3.56 0.81 -23.93
C GLN A 156 2.91 0.93 -25.32
N LEU A 157 3.68 1.24 -26.36
CA LEU A 157 3.20 1.41 -27.75
C LEU A 157 3.02 0.10 -28.54
N HIS A 158 3.07 -1.08 -27.90
CA HIS A 158 2.98 -2.38 -28.60
C HIS A 158 1.81 -3.28 -28.16
N VAL A 159 0.70 -2.68 -27.72
CA VAL A 159 -0.60 -3.36 -27.70
C VAL A 159 -1.30 -3.03 -29.02
N PRO A 160 -1.56 -4.00 -29.92
CA PRO A 160 -2.22 -3.71 -31.19
C PRO A 160 -3.70 -3.43 -30.94
N THR A 161 -4.09 -2.16 -30.90
CA THR A 161 -5.49 -1.75 -30.97
C THR A 161 -5.86 -1.59 -32.44
N ALA A 162 -6.89 -2.34 -32.85
CA ALA A 162 -7.45 -2.30 -34.19
C ALA A 162 -7.99 -0.90 -34.55
N THR A 163 -7.57 -0.43 -35.73
CA THR A 163 -8.25 0.48 -36.66
C THR A 163 -8.80 1.83 -36.16
N ALA A 164 -8.00 2.86 -36.41
CA ALA A 164 -8.30 4.13 -37.10
C ALA A 164 -9.60 4.89 -36.80
N ASP A 165 -9.46 6.12 -36.28
CA ASP A 165 -9.83 7.31 -37.06
C ASP A 165 -8.99 8.54 -36.62
N GLU A 166 -8.74 9.45 -37.57
CA GLU A 166 -7.74 10.52 -37.57
C GLU A 166 -8.14 11.83 -36.86
N SER A 167 -7.17 12.42 -36.13
CA SER A 167 -6.72 13.85 -36.13
C SER A 167 -7.69 15.02 -35.81
N PRO A 168 -7.19 16.25 -35.48
CA PRO A 168 -5.97 16.63 -34.73
C PRO A 168 -6.14 17.82 -33.74
N ALA A 169 -5.07 18.05 -32.97
CA ALA A 169 -4.47 19.30 -32.46
C ALA A 169 -5.34 20.53 -32.05
N SER A 170 -5.09 21.03 -30.82
CA SER A 170 -5.12 22.46 -30.53
C SER A 170 -4.06 22.80 -29.47
N GLU A 171 -3.27 23.81 -29.81
CA GLU A 171 -2.23 24.47 -29.04
C GLU A 171 -2.85 25.50 -28.06
N GLY A 172 -2.02 25.97 -27.11
CA GLY A 172 -2.25 27.16 -26.30
C GLY A 172 -2.98 26.93 -24.98
N GLU A 173 -2.67 27.56 -23.86
CA GLU A 173 -1.75 28.64 -23.53
C GLU A 173 -1.39 28.51 -22.04
N GLU A 174 -0.19 28.98 -21.72
CA GLU A 174 0.40 29.19 -20.41
C GLU A 174 -0.22 30.43 -19.72
N GLU A 175 -0.46 30.36 -18.40
CA GLU A 175 -0.56 31.58 -17.59
C GLU A 175 0.07 31.35 -16.20
N GLU A 176 0.99 32.26 -15.90
CA GLU A 176 1.82 32.42 -14.71
C GLU A 176 1.06 33.07 -13.54
N LEU A 177 1.51 32.72 -12.33
CA LEU A 177 1.65 33.53 -11.10
C LEU A 177 0.42 34.22 -10.50
N LEU A 178 0.23 34.04 -9.18
CA LEU A 178 0.58 35.07 -8.18
C LEU A 178 0.41 34.51 -6.75
N MET A 179 1.40 34.83 -5.92
CA MET A 179 1.46 34.57 -4.49
C MET A 179 0.69 35.67 -3.74
N GLU A 180 -0.07 35.31 -2.72
CA GLU A 180 -0.48 36.24 -1.66
C GLU A 180 -0.23 35.55 -0.31
N GLU A 181 0.75 36.09 0.41
CA GLU A 181 1.02 35.89 1.83
C GLU A 181 0.08 36.78 2.64
N ASP A 182 -0.39 36.33 3.82
CA ASP A 182 -0.85 37.22 4.89
C ASP A 182 -0.81 36.47 6.25
N GLU A 183 0.32 36.64 6.92
CA GLU A 183 0.55 37.14 8.29
C GLU A 183 -0.29 36.68 9.52
N GLU A 184 0.47 36.43 10.60
CA GLU A 184 0.08 36.09 11.97
C GLU A 184 -0.53 37.27 12.76
N GLU A 185 -1.33 36.96 13.79
CA GLU A 185 -1.34 37.78 15.02
C GLU A 185 -1.44 36.90 16.28
N VAL A 186 -0.56 37.17 17.23
CA VAL A 186 -0.51 36.64 18.60
C VAL A 186 -0.62 37.82 19.54
N LEU A 187 -1.50 37.80 20.56
CA LEU A 187 -1.28 38.50 21.84
C LEU A 187 -2.07 37.88 23.01
N ALA A 188 -1.55 38.13 24.22
CA ALA A 188 -1.59 37.29 25.41
C ALA A 188 -2.51 37.76 26.56
N GLY A 189 -2.85 36.81 27.45
CA GLY A 189 -2.75 36.92 28.93
C GLY A 189 -3.91 37.54 29.76
N VAL A 190 -4.40 36.80 30.77
CA VAL A 190 -4.23 37.09 32.22
C VAL A 190 -4.90 36.02 33.13
N SER A 191 -4.33 35.84 34.33
CA SER A 191 -4.58 34.86 35.39
C SER A 191 -5.71 35.22 36.39
N ALA A 192 -6.26 34.24 37.13
CA ALA A 192 -6.57 34.34 38.58
C ALA A 192 -6.85 32.97 39.24
N GLU A 193 -6.37 32.80 40.47
CA GLU A 193 -6.32 31.63 41.37
C GLU A 193 -7.66 31.28 42.09
N ASP A 194 -7.81 30.06 42.64
CA ASP A 194 -7.67 29.78 44.10
C ASP A 194 -8.13 28.36 44.54
N LYS A 195 -7.21 27.69 45.25
CA LYS A 195 -7.30 26.75 46.39
C LYS A 195 -8.39 25.66 46.57
N SER A 196 -7.85 24.44 46.65
CA SER A 196 -7.70 23.64 47.89
C SER A 196 -8.87 22.74 48.35
N ARG A 197 -8.63 21.42 48.41
CA ARG A 197 -8.32 20.65 49.65
C ARG A 197 -8.54 19.13 49.43
N ARG A 198 -7.44 18.37 49.44
CA ARG A 198 -7.32 17.03 50.08
C ARG A 198 -6.94 17.27 51.57
N PRO A 199 -6.92 16.30 52.53
CA PRO A 199 -6.43 14.89 52.44
C PRO A 199 -7.11 13.95 53.50
N PRO A 200 -6.46 12.95 54.15
CA PRO A 200 -5.48 11.89 53.78
C PRO A 200 -6.00 10.45 54.11
N ALA A 201 -5.59 9.36 53.46
CA ALA A 201 -4.39 8.48 53.61
C ALA A 201 -4.27 7.58 54.88
N ALA A 202 -4.17 6.26 54.63
CA ALA A 202 -3.10 5.30 55.05
C ALA A 202 -3.36 4.16 56.08
N LYS A 203 -2.69 3.02 55.78
CA LYS A 203 -2.29 1.82 56.59
C LYS A 203 -3.38 0.74 56.77
N GLY A 204 -3.17 -0.58 56.66
CA GLY A 204 -2.00 -1.48 56.61
C GLY A 204 -2.50 -2.96 56.70
N PRO A 205 -1.65 -3.99 56.85
CA PRO A 205 -1.61 -5.19 55.98
C PRO A 205 -2.06 -6.53 56.64
N SER A 206 -2.31 -7.58 55.83
CA SER A 206 -1.96 -9.00 56.14
C SER A 206 -2.39 -10.01 55.06
N GLU A 207 -1.43 -10.84 54.64
CA GLU A 207 -1.58 -12.24 54.17
C GLU A 207 -0.96 -13.12 55.29
N PRO A 208 -1.16 -14.47 55.38
CA PRO A 208 -1.06 -15.41 54.26
C PRO A 208 -1.85 -16.77 54.31
N ALA A 209 -1.72 -17.52 53.20
CA ALA A 209 -1.43 -18.97 53.09
C ALA A 209 -2.54 -20.05 52.86
N HIS A 210 -2.37 -20.71 51.70
CA HIS A 210 -2.45 -22.16 51.37
C HIS A 210 -3.72 -22.84 50.76
N SER A 211 -3.53 -23.24 49.48
CA SER A 211 -3.71 -24.59 48.88
C SER A 211 -5.10 -25.15 48.54
N GLU A 212 -5.39 -25.32 47.24
CA GLU A 212 -5.84 -26.62 46.66
C GLU A 212 -5.81 -26.62 45.11
N ALA A 213 -5.67 -27.81 44.51
CA ALA A 213 -5.31 -28.03 43.11
C ALA A 213 -6.46 -28.59 42.22
N ALA A 214 -6.57 -28.03 41.00
CA ALA A 214 -7.10 -28.56 39.70
C ALA A 214 -8.59 -28.98 39.56
N PRO A 215 -9.25 -28.75 38.38
CA PRO A 215 -8.95 -29.48 37.14
C PRO A 215 -8.81 -28.61 35.85
N PRO A 216 -8.21 -29.17 34.76
CA PRO A 216 -7.92 -28.43 33.54
C PRO A 216 -9.08 -28.54 32.53
N GLY A 217 -9.40 -27.43 31.88
CA GLY A 217 -10.38 -27.40 30.79
C GLY A 217 -11.09 -26.07 30.64
N LYS A 218 -10.35 -24.96 30.54
CA LYS A 218 -10.94 -23.70 30.06
C LYS A 218 -10.49 -23.47 28.63
N ARG A 219 -11.40 -23.84 27.72
CA ARG A 219 -11.59 -23.22 26.41
C ARG A 219 -11.23 -21.73 26.53
N VAL A 220 -10.30 -21.24 25.72
CA VAL A 220 -9.96 -19.83 25.67
C VAL A 220 -11.23 -19.08 25.28
N GLU A 221 -11.91 -18.50 26.27
CA GLU A 221 -12.96 -17.53 26.03
C GLU A 221 -12.28 -16.32 25.40
N ASN A 222 -12.47 -16.13 24.09
CA ASN A 222 -12.19 -14.89 23.40
C ASN A 222 -13.07 -13.81 24.03
N LYS A 223 -12.56 -13.15 25.09
CA LYS A 223 -13.12 -11.87 25.55
C LYS A 223 -13.11 -10.97 24.33
N THR A 224 -14.29 -10.61 23.83
CA THR A 224 -14.48 -9.64 22.75
C THR A 224 -13.66 -8.41 23.10
N ARG A 225 -12.59 -8.18 22.34
CA ARG A 225 -11.69 -7.04 22.59
C ARG A 225 -12.49 -5.77 22.33
N VAL A 226 -12.71 -4.99 23.38
CA VAL A 226 -13.46 -3.74 23.30
C VAL A 226 -12.67 -2.78 22.40
N PRO A 227 -13.23 -2.32 21.27
CA PRO A 227 -12.56 -1.34 20.42
C PRO A 227 -12.30 -0.05 21.18
N VAL A 228 -11.17 0.59 20.86
CA VAL A 228 -10.74 1.83 21.51
C VAL A 228 -10.89 2.98 20.54
N ARG A 229 -11.36 4.13 21.03
CA ARG A 229 -11.37 5.38 20.25
C ARG A 229 -9.96 5.86 19.95
N TYR A 230 -9.72 6.37 18.74
CA TYR A 230 -8.41 6.89 18.35
C TYR A 230 -7.86 7.94 19.34
N CYS A 231 -8.70 8.84 19.86
CA CYS A 231 -8.29 9.87 20.83
C CYS A 231 -7.75 9.31 22.17
N MET A 232 -7.97 8.03 22.46
CA MET A 232 -7.47 7.34 23.66
C MET A 232 -6.12 6.64 23.43
N LEU A 233 -5.60 6.65 22.20
CA LEU A 233 -4.33 6.01 21.87
C LEU A 233 -3.12 6.85 22.33
N GLY A 234 -3.17 8.17 22.18
CA GLY A 234 -2.00 9.03 22.42
C GLY A 234 -0.82 8.64 21.52
N SER A 235 0.40 8.94 21.98
CA SER A 235 1.63 8.62 21.25
C SER A 235 1.94 7.12 21.24
N ARG A 236 2.72 6.70 20.23
CA ARG A 236 3.11 5.29 20.04
C ARG A 236 3.85 4.77 21.26
N ASP A 237 3.45 3.57 21.68
CA ASP A 237 4.03 2.84 22.79
C ASP A 237 4.19 1.37 22.37
N SER A 238 5.43 0.89 22.35
CA SER A 238 5.79 -0.48 21.97
C SER A 238 5.22 -1.54 22.94
N ALA A 239 4.80 -1.15 24.14
CA ALA A 239 4.15 -2.04 25.10
C ALA A 239 2.66 -2.30 24.77
N ARG A 240 2.05 -1.50 23.88
CA ARG A 240 0.65 -1.71 23.48
C ARG A 240 0.51 -2.98 22.64
N ASN A 241 -0.56 -3.73 22.90
CA ASN A 241 -0.86 -4.92 22.13
C ASN A 241 -1.19 -4.55 20.67
N PRO A 242 -0.44 -5.06 19.67
CA PRO A 242 -0.65 -4.73 18.25
C PRO A 242 -2.04 -5.12 17.74
N HIS A 243 -2.69 -6.09 18.38
CA HIS A 243 -4.02 -6.54 18.01
C HIS A 243 -5.16 -5.81 18.75
N THR A 244 -4.88 -4.63 19.30
CA THR A 244 -5.91 -3.75 19.87
C THR A 244 -6.73 -3.15 18.75
N LEU A 245 -8.06 -3.36 18.78
CA LEU A 245 -8.98 -2.83 17.77
C LEU A 245 -9.24 -1.34 18.01
N VAL A 246 -9.33 -0.58 16.92
CA VAL A 246 -9.52 0.87 16.94
C VAL A 246 -10.78 1.23 16.16
N GLU A 247 -11.59 2.13 16.71
CA GLU A 247 -12.74 2.69 16.00
C GLU A 247 -12.28 3.54 14.81
N VAL A 248 -12.95 3.39 13.66
CA VAL A 248 -12.72 4.24 12.48
C VAL A 248 -13.36 5.61 12.68
N THR A 249 -12.74 6.64 12.11
CA THR A 249 -13.22 8.03 12.14
C THR A 249 -13.79 8.40 10.77
N SER A 250 -14.97 9.02 10.72
CA SER A 250 -15.49 9.57 9.46
C SER A 250 -14.70 10.80 9.04
N PHE A 251 -14.41 10.95 7.74
CA PHE A 251 -13.77 12.16 7.20
C PHE A 251 -14.51 13.45 7.59
N ALA A 252 -15.85 13.43 7.57
CA ALA A 252 -16.67 14.57 7.95
C ALA A 252 -16.51 14.96 9.42
N ALA A 253 -16.26 14.00 10.32
CA ALA A 253 -16.11 14.25 11.75
C ALA A 253 -14.86 15.11 12.09
N ILE A 254 -13.89 15.16 11.18
CA ILE A 254 -12.66 15.97 11.32
C ILE A 254 -12.57 17.07 10.25
N ASN A 255 -13.70 17.43 9.62
CA ASN A 255 -13.78 18.44 8.55
C ASN A 255 -12.79 18.17 7.39
N LYS A 256 -12.60 16.90 7.03
CA LYS A 256 -11.82 16.48 5.87
C LYS A 256 -12.72 15.80 4.85
N PHE A 257 -12.21 15.61 3.64
CA PHE A 257 -12.87 14.85 2.59
C PHE A 257 -12.13 13.53 2.36
N GLN A 258 -12.88 12.51 1.98
CA GLN A 258 -12.29 11.28 1.46
C GLN A 258 -11.39 11.62 0.26
N PRO A 259 -10.14 11.13 0.22
CA PRO A 259 -9.15 11.55 -0.78
C PRO A 259 -9.49 11.10 -2.21
N PHE A 260 -10.32 10.08 -2.38
CA PHE A 260 -10.72 9.54 -3.67
C PHE A 260 -12.04 8.79 -3.58
N ASN A 261 -12.77 8.70 -4.69
CA ASN A 261 -13.97 7.87 -4.74
C ASN A 261 -13.58 6.40 -4.91
N VAL A 262 -14.33 5.48 -4.29
CA VAL A 262 -14.09 4.04 -4.41
C VAL A 262 -15.30 3.38 -5.06
N ALA A 263 -15.07 2.62 -6.12
CA ALA A 263 -16.06 1.75 -6.75
C ALA A 263 -15.56 0.30 -6.66
N VAL A 264 -16.34 -0.61 -6.10
CA VAL A 264 -15.95 -2.03 -5.94
C VAL A 264 -16.93 -2.93 -6.66
N SER A 265 -16.39 -3.80 -7.52
CA SER A 265 -17.16 -4.83 -8.22
C SER A 265 -17.73 -5.87 -7.25
N SER A 266 -18.97 -6.30 -7.47
CA SER A 266 -19.63 -7.35 -6.69
C SER A 266 -18.86 -8.67 -6.68
N ASN A 267 -18.22 -9.03 -7.80
CA ASN A 267 -17.40 -10.23 -7.92
C ASN A 267 -16.19 -10.21 -6.95
N VAL A 268 -15.65 -9.02 -6.65
CA VAL A 268 -14.57 -8.84 -5.66
C VAL A 268 -15.07 -9.18 -4.26
N LEU A 269 -16.18 -8.55 -3.86
CA LEU A 269 -16.75 -8.76 -2.53
C LEU A 269 -17.22 -10.21 -2.35
N PHE A 270 -17.75 -10.83 -3.39
CA PHE A 270 -18.20 -12.22 -3.39
C PHE A 270 -17.03 -13.20 -3.14
N LEU A 271 -15.94 -13.09 -3.92
CA LEU A 271 -14.78 -13.98 -3.77
C LEU A 271 -14.06 -13.76 -2.42
N LEU A 272 -13.92 -12.50 -2.01
CA LEU A 272 -13.32 -12.13 -0.73
C LEU A 272 -14.13 -12.71 0.45
N ASP A 273 -15.45 -12.59 0.39
CA ASP A 273 -16.34 -13.15 1.39
C ASP A 273 -16.24 -14.68 1.44
N PHE A 274 -16.30 -15.33 0.28
CA PHE A 274 -16.11 -16.77 0.18
C PHE A 274 -14.79 -17.21 0.81
N HIS A 275 -13.67 -16.56 0.46
CA HIS A 275 -12.36 -16.86 1.04
C HIS A 275 -12.37 -16.77 2.57
N SER A 276 -12.97 -15.70 3.11
CA SER A 276 -13.02 -15.44 4.56
C SER A 276 -13.82 -16.48 5.34
N HIS A 277 -14.68 -17.26 4.68
CA HIS A 277 -15.49 -18.31 5.31
C HIS A 277 -14.82 -19.69 5.31
N LEU A 278 -13.70 -19.88 4.60
CA LEU A 278 -13.13 -21.23 4.46
C LEU A 278 -12.42 -21.70 5.72
N THR A 279 -11.87 -20.77 6.51
CA THR A 279 -11.05 -21.10 7.68
C THR A 279 -11.49 -20.31 8.92
N ARG A 280 -11.17 -20.87 10.10
CA ARG A 280 -11.29 -20.21 11.40
C ARG A 280 -10.13 -19.25 11.68
N SER A 281 -9.07 -19.30 10.88
CA SER A 281 -7.91 -18.41 10.93
C SER A 281 -8.13 -17.17 10.06
N GLU A 282 -7.29 -16.15 10.24
CA GLU A 282 -7.31 -14.97 9.37
C GLU A 282 -6.77 -15.33 7.98
N VAL A 283 -7.45 -14.85 6.94
CA VAL A 283 -7.00 -14.94 5.55
C VAL A 283 -6.57 -13.58 5.04
N VAL A 284 -5.68 -13.55 4.05
CA VAL A 284 -5.21 -12.30 3.40
C VAL A 284 -5.36 -12.42 1.88
N GLY A 285 -5.50 -11.30 1.19
CA GLY A 285 -5.37 -11.23 -0.25
C GLY A 285 -5.15 -9.82 -0.77
N TYR A 286 -4.89 -9.69 -2.06
CA TYR A 286 -4.62 -8.43 -2.73
C TYR A 286 -5.80 -7.97 -3.60
N LEU A 287 -5.89 -6.67 -3.83
CA LEU A 287 -6.92 -6.03 -4.66
C LEU A 287 -6.30 -5.45 -5.92
N GLY A 288 -6.84 -5.86 -7.07
CA GLY A 288 -6.45 -5.34 -8.39
C GLY A 288 -7.51 -4.42 -8.97
N GLY A 289 -7.07 -3.31 -9.54
CA GLY A 289 -7.98 -2.27 -10.02
C GLY A 289 -7.35 -1.27 -10.96
N ARG A 290 -8.10 -0.18 -11.20
CA ARG A 290 -7.70 0.96 -12.02
C ARG A 290 -7.85 2.24 -11.21
N TRP A 291 -6.93 3.16 -11.45
CA TRP A 291 -6.92 4.47 -10.84
C TRP A 291 -7.08 5.52 -11.95
N ASP A 292 -8.25 6.14 -12.00
CA ASP A 292 -8.59 7.10 -13.04
C ASP A 292 -8.65 8.51 -12.44
N ILE A 293 -7.62 9.30 -12.73
CA ILE A 293 -7.48 10.67 -12.22
C ILE A 293 -8.50 11.63 -12.86
N ASN A 294 -8.98 11.29 -14.06
CA ASN A 294 -9.84 12.15 -14.89
C ASN A 294 -11.31 11.69 -14.94
N SER A 295 -11.69 10.67 -14.16
CA SER A 295 -13.03 10.11 -14.22
C SER A 295 -14.04 11.03 -13.55
N GLN A 296 -14.80 11.76 -14.38
CA GLN A 296 -16.10 12.29 -13.98
C GLN A 296 -16.97 11.13 -13.48
N SER A 297 -17.67 11.32 -12.36
CA SER A 297 -18.74 10.40 -11.95
C SER A 297 -19.87 10.50 -13.00
N GLY A 298 -19.81 9.62 -13.99
CA GLY A 298 -20.66 9.63 -15.18
C GLY A 298 -21.07 8.22 -15.60
N TYR A 299 -21.43 7.35 -14.65
CA TYR A 299 -22.23 6.17 -14.97
C TYR A 299 -23.70 6.59 -15.11
N LEU A 300 -24.04 7.19 -16.25
CA LEU A 300 -25.41 7.13 -16.77
C LEU A 300 -25.41 6.02 -17.83
N GLY A 301 -25.89 4.84 -17.42
CA GLY A 301 -26.13 3.74 -18.35
C GLY A 301 -27.14 4.14 -19.44
N PRO A 302 -27.11 3.48 -20.60
CA PRO A 302 -28.05 3.77 -21.67
C PRO A 302 -29.43 3.20 -21.31
N GLY A 303 -30.38 4.09 -21.02
CA GLY A 303 -31.80 3.76 -20.92
C GLY A 303 -32.42 3.98 -19.55
N GLY A 304 -33.08 5.13 -19.37
CA GLY A 304 -33.87 5.42 -18.19
C GLY A 304 -34.44 6.84 -18.21
N GLN A 305 -35.51 7.04 -18.98
CA GLN A 305 -36.31 8.27 -18.91
C GLN A 305 -36.95 8.40 -17.52
N GLY A 306 -36.86 9.60 -16.94
CA GLY A 306 -37.88 10.12 -16.02
C GLY A 306 -37.58 10.02 -14.53
N ALA A 307 -37.06 11.11 -13.95
CA ALA A 307 -37.50 11.59 -12.64
C ALA A 307 -37.17 13.09 -12.49
N VAL A 308 -38.22 13.90 -12.63
CA VAL A 308 -38.24 15.32 -12.33
C VAL A 308 -37.94 15.52 -10.83
N TRP A 309 -36.84 16.18 -10.50
CA TRP A 309 -36.63 16.76 -9.16
C TRP A 309 -36.91 18.26 -9.20
N GLY A 310 -37.85 18.65 -8.36
CA GLY A 310 -38.47 19.97 -8.33
C GLY A 310 -37.52 21.11 -7.94
N ARG A 311 -37.93 22.31 -8.36
CA ARG A 311 -37.35 23.60 -7.99
C ARG A 311 -37.20 23.73 -6.47
N GLY A 312 -35.95 23.91 -6.02
CA GLY A 312 -35.64 24.30 -4.65
C GLY A 312 -34.22 24.86 -4.58
N ARG A 313 -34.13 26.19 -4.41
CA ARG A 313 -32.97 27.04 -4.10
C ARG A 313 -31.58 26.37 -4.11
N CYS A 314 -30.75 26.76 -5.07
CA CYS A 314 -29.32 26.48 -5.10
C CYS A 314 -28.62 27.06 -3.85
N PRO A 315 -27.91 26.26 -3.04
CA PRO A 315 -26.76 26.73 -2.30
C PRO A 315 -25.54 26.68 -3.23
N ARG A 316 -24.79 27.79 -3.23
CA ARG A 316 -23.45 28.02 -3.78
C ARG A 316 -22.76 26.80 -4.40
N LEU A 317 -22.44 26.95 -5.69
CA LEU A 317 -21.45 26.18 -6.45
C LEU A 317 -20.22 25.88 -5.59
N VAL A 318 -20.13 24.65 -5.09
CA VAL A 318 -18.86 24.05 -4.72
C VAL A 318 -18.18 23.73 -6.05
N PRO A 319 -16.93 24.14 -6.32
CA PRO A 319 -16.23 23.64 -7.48
C PRO A 319 -16.26 22.12 -7.39
N ALA A 320 -16.82 21.46 -8.40
CA ALA A 320 -16.72 20.02 -8.52
C ALA A 320 -15.26 19.69 -8.81
N SER A 321 -14.41 19.65 -7.78
CA SER A 321 -13.08 19.07 -7.89
C SER A 321 -13.28 17.67 -8.44
N VAL A 322 -12.77 17.42 -9.64
CA VAL A 322 -12.76 16.11 -10.27
C VAL A 322 -12.10 15.15 -9.27
N ARG A 323 -12.91 14.39 -8.53
CA ARG A 323 -12.39 13.42 -7.57
C ARG A 323 -12.09 12.16 -8.34
N ALA A 324 -10.80 11.91 -8.48
CA ALA A 324 -10.25 10.70 -9.04
C ALA A 324 -10.91 9.45 -8.42
N VAL A 325 -11.14 8.43 -9.26
CA VAL A 325 -11.92 7.24 -8.91
C VAL A 325 -10.99 6.02 -8.88
N LEU A 326 -10.97 5.34 -7.74
CA LEU A 326 -10.40 4.02 -7.61
C LEU A 326 -11.48 2.98 -7.92
N THR A 327 -11.28 2.23 -9.00
CA THR A 327 -12.16 1.10 -9.34
C THR A 327 -11.47 -0.22 -9.01
N VAL A 328 -11.98 -0.94 -8.01
CA VAL A 328 -11.52 -2.27 -7.61
C VAL A 328 -12.27 -3.33 -8.41
N LEU A 329 -11.52 -4.08 -9.22
CA LEU A 329 -12.07 -4.97 -10.24
C LEU A 329 -11.88 -6.45 -9.93
N ARG A 330 -10.82 -6.82 -9.19
CA ARG A 330 -10.55 -8.22 -8.82
C ARG A 330 -9.93 -8.36 -7.43
N ALA A 331 -10.25 -9.47 -6.77
CA ALA A 331 -9.56 -9.96 -5.58
C ALA A 331 -8.60 -11.09 -5.97
N PHE A 332 -7.45 -11.14 -5.31
CA PHE A 332 -6.42 -12.17 -5.46
C PHE A 332 -6.15 -12.79 -4.08
N PRO A 333 -6.86 -13.88 -3.74
CA PRO A 333 -6.65 -14.59 -2.49
C PRO A 333 -5.22 -15.11 -2.32
N CYS A 334 -4.57 -14.85 -1.18
CA CYS A 334 -3.28 -15.45 -0.88
C CYS A 334 -3.47 -16.88 -0.36
N ARG A 335 -2.99 -17.85 -1.14
CA ARG A 335 -2.99 -19.29 -0.79
C ARG A 335 -1.72 -19.68 -0.05
N SER A 336 -1.46 -19.03 1.08
CA SER A 336 -0.28 -19.27 1.91
C SER A 336 -0.68 -19.32 3.39
N ARG A 337 0.00 -20.17 4.17
CA ARG A 337 -0.23 -20.25 5.63
C ARG A 337 0.70 -19.30 6.38
N LEU A 338 0.26 -18.89 7.57
CA LEU A 338 1.09 -18.08 8.47
C LEU A 338 2.38 -18.84 8.82
N GLY A 339 3.53 -18.21 8.58
CA GLY A 339 4.86 -18.79 8.87
C GLY A 339 5.56 -19.47 7.70
N ASP A 340 4.90 -19.63 6.55
CA ASP A 340 5.51 -20.15 5.33
C ASP A 340 5.94 -19.00 4.40
N ALA A 341 7.10 -18.40 4.72
CA ALA A 341 7.60 -17.21 4.02
C ALA A 341 7.99 -17.48 2.56
N ASP A 342 8.51 -18.67 2.26
CA ASP A 342 8.94 -19.03 0.90
C ASP A 342 7.74 -19.22 -0.04
N THR A 343 6.70 -19.91 0.44
CA THR A 343 5.44 -20.02 -0.30
C THR A 343 4.76 -18.65 -0.43
N ALA A 344 4.73 -17.84 0.64
CA ALA A 344 4.15 -16.50 0.58
C ALA A 344 4.81 -15.63 -0.49
N ALA A 345 6.15 -15.61 -0.56
CA ALA A 345 6.88 -14.86 -1.58
C ALA A 345 6.57 -15.34 -3.01
N THR A 346 6.44 -16.65 -3.20
CA THR A 346 6.08 -17.24 -4.50
C THR A 346 4.66 -16.85 -4.92
N ILE A 347 3.69 -16.96 -3.99
CA ILE A 347 2.29 -16.59 -4.22
C ILE A 347 2.17 -15.09 -4.51
N GLU A 348 2.88 -14.24 -3.78
CA GLU A 348 2.92 -12.80 -4.08
C GLU A 348 3.43 -12.53 -5.49
N GLU A 349 4.51 -13.19 -5.89
CA GLU A 349 5.08 -13.06 -7.22
C GLU A 349 4.09 -13.48 -8.31
N GLU A 350 3.39 -14.60 -8.13
CA GLU A 350 2.31 -15.06 -9.02
C GLU A 350 1.16 -14.04 -9.12
N ILE A 351 0.75 -13.45 -7.99
CA ILE A 351 -0.31 -12.43 -7.97
C ILE A 351 0.15 -11.18 -8.74
N TYR A 352 1.40 -10.74 -8.58
CA TYR A 352 1.94 -9.63 -9.35
C TYR A 352 1.96 -9.93 -10.86
N GLN A 353 2.31 -11.16 -11.26
CA GLN A 353 2.23 -11.58 -12.67
C GLN A 353 0.78 -11.57 -13.18
N SER A 354 -0.15 -12.06 -12.38
CA SER A 354 -1.57 -12.12 -12.72
C SER A 354 -2.19 -10.73 -12.89
N LEU A 355 -1.87 -9.79 -12.00
CA LEU A 355 -2.23 -8.37 -12.11
C LEU A 355 -1.73 -7.78 -13.44
N LEU A 356 -0.46 -8.01 -13.75
CA LEU A 356 0.17 -7.50 -14.96
C LEU A 356 -0.49 -8.03 -16.24
N LEU A 357 -0.67 -9.36 -16.33
CA LEU A 357 -1.25 -10.01 -17.52
C LEU A 357 -2.69 -9.52 -17.78
N ARG A 358 -3.38 -9.06 -16.73
CA ARG A 358 -4.74 -8.52 -16.80
C ARG A 358 -4.76 -6.99 -16.96
N GLY A 359 -3.61 -6.33 -17.04
CA GLY A 359 -3.52 -4.87 -17.14
C GLY A 359 -4.10 -4.15 -15.92
N LEU A 360 -4.04 -4.78 -14.74
CA LEU A 360 -4.50 -4.22 -13.48
C LEU A 360 -3.32 -3.69 -12.66
N SER A 361 -3.59 -2.66 -11.87
CA SER A 361 -2.67 -2.16 -10.85
C SER A 361 -3.00 -2.79 -9.49
N LEU A 362 -1.98 -2.99 -8.66
CA LEU A 362 -2.18 -3.25 -7.23
C LEU A 362 -2.73 -1.97 -6.58
N VAL A 363 -3.93 -2.06 -6.01
CA VAL A 363 -4.65 -0.90 -5.45
C VAL A 363 -5.07 -1.08 -4.00
N GLY A 364 -4.70 -2.19 -3.39
CA GLY A 364 -5.10 -2.48 -2.02
C GLY A 364 -4.92 -3.93 -1.62
N TRP A 365 -5.47 -4.23 -0.46
CA TRP A 365 -5.39 -5.54 0.18
C TRP A 365 -6.64 -5.77 1.02
N TYR A 366 -6.83 -7.02 1.42
CA TYR A 366 -7.87 -7.39 2.36
C TYR A 366 -7.37 -8.46 3.32
N HIS A 367 -7.99 -8.51 4.50
CA HIS A 367 -7.92 -9.68 5.35
C HIS A 367 -9.22 -9.87 6.13
N SER A 368 -9.31 -11.00 6.83
CA SER A 368 -10.48 -11.33 7.65
C SER A 368 -10.21 -11.24 9.13
N HIS A 369 -11.21 -10.82 9.91
CA HIS A 369 -11.34 -11.02 11.33
C HIS A 369 -12.48 -12.02 11.61
N PRO A 370 -12.24 -13.34 11.59
CA PRO A 370 -13.31 -14.35 11.57
C PRO A 370 -14.34 -14.17 12.68
N HIS A 371 -13.91 -13.86 13.90
CA HIS A 371 -14.77 -13.77 15.08
C HIS A 371 -14.69 -12.41 15.81
N SER A 372 -14.06 -11.41 15.20
CA SER A 372 -13.90 -10.07 15.77
C SER A 372 -14.59 -9.04 14.86
N PRO A 373 -14.95 -7.84 15.36
CA PRO A 373 -15.49 -6.78 14.52
C PRO A 373 -14.59 -6.49 13.30
N ALA A 374 -15.21 -6.11 12.18
CA ALA A 374 -14.51 -5.55 11.02
C ALA A 374 -14.03 -4.12 11.31
N LEU A 375 -13.11 -3.98 12.27
CA LEU A 375 -12.44 -2.76 12.67
C LEU A 375 -10.92 -3.00 12.61
N PRO A 376 -10.12 -2.00 12.22
CA PRO A 376 -8.68 -2.16 12.14
C PRO A 376 -8.05 -2.31 13.52
N SER A 377 -7.04 -3.17 13.62
CA SER A 377 -6.13 -3.22 14.74
C SER A 377 -4.97 -2.22 14.58
N LEU A 378 -4.19 -1.99 15.64
CA LEU A 378 -2.96 -1.17 15.54
C LEU A 378 -1.99 -1.74 14.49
N GLN A 379 -1.88 -3.07 14.40
CA GLN A 379 -1.10 -3.73 13.36
C GLN A 379 -1.61 -3.42 11.96
N ASP A 380 -2.93 -3.39 11.77
CA ASP A 380 -3.55 -3.10 10.47
C ASP A 380 -3.34 -1.64 10.06
N ILE A 381 -3.39 -0.73 11.04
CA ILE A 381 -3.11 0.70 10.83
C ILE A 381 -1.68 0.90 10.35
N ASP A 382 -0.71 0.26 11.00
CA ASP A 382 0.70 0.32 10.62
C ASP A 382 0.94 -0.31 9.24
N ALA A 383 0.37 -1.50 9.00
CA ALA A 383 0.47 -2.17 7.70
C ALA A 383 -0.12 -1.33 6.57
N GLN A 384 -1.28 -0.71 6.79
CA GLN A 384 -1.92 0.16 5.80
C GLN A 384 -1.10 1.42 5.53
N MET A 385 -0.49 2.04 6.55
CA MET A 385 0.42 3.17 6.35
C MET A 385 1.61 2.78 5.48
N ASP A 386 2.21 1.63 5.78
CA ASP A 386 3.31 1.04 5.01
C ASP A 386 2.91 0.77 3.55
N TYR A 387 1.73 0.20 3.30
CA TYR A 387 1.25 -0.03 1.94
C TYR A 387 0.97 1.28 1.19
N GLN A 388 0.38 2.28 1.84
CA GLN A 388 0.17 3.61 1.26
C GLN A 388 1.49 4.25 0.83
N LEU A 389 2.51 4.19 1.68
CA LEU A 389 3.85 4.72 1.37
C LEU A 389 4.52 3.94 0.23
N ARG A 390 4.43 2.60 0.24
CA ARG A 390 5.00 1.76 -0.83
C ARG A 390 4.38 2.04 -2.20
N LEU A 391 3.06 2.22 -2.25
CA LEU A 391 2.34 2.41 -3.51
C LEU A 391 2.49 3.82 -4.07
N GLN A 392 2.69 4.85 -3.24
CA GLN A 392 2.98 6.21 -3.72
C GLN A 392 4.28 6.32 -4.56
N GLY A 393 5.24 5.39 -4.37
CA GLY A 393 6.43 5.30 -5.20
C GLY A 393 7.35 6.53 -5.10
N SER A 394 8.23 6.73 -6.11
CA SER A 394 9.17 7.88 -6.18
C SER A 394 8.70 9.00 -7.09
N SER A 395 7.52 8.86 -7.69
CA SER A 395 6.84 9.91 -8.47
C SER A 395 5.92 10.68 -7.54
N ASN A 396 5.85 12.02 -7.68
CA ASN A 396 4.93 12.88 -6.93
C ASN A 396 3.43 12.63 -7.24
N GLY A 397 3.08 11.45 -7.79
CA GLY A 397 1.72 11.06 -8.11
C GLY A 397 1.08 10.29 -6.95
N PHE A 398 -0.14 10.67 -6.60
CA PHE A 398 -0.95 9.92 -5.65
C PHE A 398 -1.39 8.58 -6.25
N GLN A 399 -0.99 7.47 -5.62
CA GLN A 399 -1.52 6.14 -5.91
C GLN A 399 -2.36 5.66 -4.72
N PRO A 400 -3.66 5.39 -4.90
CA PRO A 400 -4.52 4.97 -3.81
C PRO A 400 -4.20 3.55 -3.34
N CYS A 401 -4.36 3.32 -2.03
CA CYS A 401 -4.30 2.01 -1.41
C CYS A 401 -5.52 1.81 -0.52
N LEU A 402 -6.39 0.89 -0.86
CA LEU A 402 -7.58 0.55 -0.07
C LEU A 402 -7.34 -0.70 0.78
N ALA A 403 -7.74 -0.67 2.04
CA ALA A 403 -7.81 -1.87 2.88
C ALA A 403 -9.27 -2.29 3.09
N LEU A 404 -9.55 -3.59 2.99
CA LEU A 404 -10.86 -4.18 3.28
C LEU A 404 -10.75 -5.21 4.42
N LEU A 405 -11.58 -5.06 5.45
CA LEU A 405 -11.68 -6.01 6.56
C LEU A 405 -12.98 -6.80 6.47
N CYS A 406 -12.90 -8.12 6.41
CA CYS A 406 -14.08 -8.99 6.41
C CYS A 406 -14.27 -9.66 7.76
N SER A 407 -15.46 -9.52 8.35
CA SER A 407 -15.85 -10.20 9.57
C SER A 407 -17.01 -11.16 9.30
N PRO A 408 -16.72 -12.44 9.00
CA PRO A 408 -17.74 -13.41 8.65
C PRO A 408 -18.55 -13.92 9.85
N TYR A 409 -17.92 -14.32 10.94
CA TYR A 409 -18.58 -15.03 12.05
C TYR A 409 -18.66 -14.23 13.35
N TYR A 410 -18.50 -12.91 13.29
CA TYR A 410 -18.69 -12.07 14.47
C TYR A 410 -20.16 -12.01 14.87
N SER A 411 -20.44 -12.37 16.13
CA SER A 411 -21.80 -12.44 16.66
C SER A 411 -22.48 -11.08 16.80
N GLY A 412 -21.72 -9.98 16.73
CA GLY A 412 -22.27 -8.62 16.72
C GLY A 412 -22.68 -8.12 15.33
N ASN A 413 -22.56 -8.93 14.28
CA ASN A 413 -23.12 -8.60 12.97
C ASN A 413 -24.66 -8.58 13.04
N PRO A 414 -25.34 -7.68 12.31
CA PRO A 414 -26.80 -7.53 12.39
C PRO A 414 -27.58 -8.72 11.78
N GLY A 415 -26.91 -9.55 10.97
CA GLY A 415 -27.50 -10.66 10.24
C GLY A 415 -26.47 -11.73 9.88
N PRO A 416 -26.85 -12.72 9.05
CA PRO A 416 -25.93 -13.78 8.58
C PRO A 416 -24.86 -13.26 7.60
N GLU A 417 -25.05 -12.06 7.04
CA GLU A 417 -24.10 -11.42 6.15
C GLU A 417 -22.81 -11.07 6.89
N SER A 418 -21.66 -11.35 6.26
CA SER A 418 -20.39 -10.85 6.74
C SER A 418 -20.35 -9.34 6.69
N LYS A 419 -19.74 -8.68 7.69
CA LYS A 419 -19.44 -7.26 7.58
C LYS A 419 -18.13 -7.06 6.82
N ILE A 420 -18.15 -6.36 5.69
CA ILE A 420 -16.93 -5.91 5.00
C ILE A 420 -16.79 -4.41 5.24
N SER A 421 -15.72 -4.00 5.91
CA SER A 421 -15.45 -2.60 6.23
C SER A 421 -14.21 -2.13 5.49
N PRO A 422 -14.33 -1.16 4.56
CA PRO A 422 -13.17 -0.49 4.00
C PRO A 422 -12.58 0.50 5.02
N PHE A 423 -11.27 0.70 4.98
CA PHE A 423 -10.62 1.79 5.70
C PHE A 423 -9.40 2.32 4.94
N TRP A 424 -9.01 3.55 5.28
CA TRP A 424 -7.80 4.22 4.81
C TRP A 424 -7.14 4.89 6.03
N VAL A 425 -5.84 5.08 6.04
CA VAL A 425 -5.17 5.68 7.22
C VAL A 425 -4.65 7.07 6.88
N MET A 426 -5.18 8.08 7.57
CA MET A 426 -4.63 9.43 7.51
C MET A 426 -3.30 9.46 8.26
N PRO A 427 -2.21 9.98 7.67
CA PRO A 427 -0.96 10.17 8.38
C PRO A 427 -1.17 10.98 9.67
N PRO A 428 -0.40 10.71 10.73
CA PRO A 428 -0.46 11.51 11.93
C PRO A 428 -0.17 12.99 11.61
N PRO A 429 -0.77 13.95 12.34
CA PRO A 429 -0.48 15.37 12.15
C PRO A 429 1.01 15.66 12.30
N GLU A 430 1.53 16.63 11.54
CA GLU A 430 2.94 17.01 11.59
C GLU A 430 3.41 17.43 12.98
N GLN A 431 2.51 17.99 13.80
CA GLN A 431 2.81 18.38 15.19
C GLN A 431 2.99 17.18 16.13
N ARG A 432 2.54 15.98 15.73
CA ARG A 432 2.60 14.75 16.53
C ARG A 432 2.99 13.55 15.66
N PRO A 433 4.20 13.55 15.10
CA PRO A 433 4.65 12.52 14.14
C PRO A 433 4.85 11.15 14.80
N SER A 434 4.94 11.11 16.13
CA SER A 434 5.07 9.90 16.93
C SER A 434 3.73 9.22 17.25
N ASP A 435 2.60 9.79 16.84
CA ASP A 435 1.28 9.17 17.01
C ASP A 435 1.02 8.08 15.95
N TYR A 436 0.02 7.22 16.20
CA TYR A 436 -0.48 6.31 15.18
C TYR A 436 -1.19 7.10 14.07
N GLY A 437 -1.28 6.53 12.86
CA GLY A 437 -2.17 7.09 11.83
C GLY A 437 -3.64 6.97 12.24
N ILE A 438 -4.49 7.87 11.74
CA ILE A 438 -5.92 7.87 12.05
C ILE A 438 -6.64 6.91 11.09
N PRO A 439 -7.25 5.81 11.57
CA PRO A 439 -8.05 4.96 10.70
C PRO A 439 -9.34 5.68 10.30
N MET A 440 -9.49 5.93 9.01
CA MET A 440 -10.62 6.62 8.41
C MET A 440 -11.59 5.65 7.79
N ASP A 441 -12.88 5.84 8.06
CA ASP A 441 -13.96 5.12 7.39
C ASP A 441 -14.07 5.58 5.93
N VAL A 442 -14.16 4.64 4.99
CA VAL A 442 -14.17 4.92 3.56
C VAL A 442 -15.53 4.55 2.97
N GLU A 443 -16.19 5.53 2.36
CA GLU A 443 -17.40 5.28 1.60
C GLU A 443 -17.05 4.65 0.24
N MET A 444 -17.71 3.53 -0.09
CA MET A 444 -17.55 2.83 -1.35
C MET A 444 -18.88 2.67 -2.09
N ALA A 445 -18.85 2.88 -3.40
CA ALA A 445 -19.94 2.57 -4.31
C ALA A 445 -19.87 1.09 -4.73
N TYR A 446 -20.97 0.37 -4.54
CA TYR A 446 -21.10 -1.01 -5.00
C TYR A 446 -21.46 -1.05 -6.48
N VAL A 447 -20.64 -1.71 -7.29
CA VAL A 447 -20.90 -1.94 -8.71
C VAL A 447 -21.32 -3.38 -8.90
N GLN A 448 -22.62 -3.59 -9.10
CA GLN A 448 -23.17 -4.93 -9.32
C GLN A 448 -22.83 -5.43 -10.73
N ASP A 449 -22.12 -6.55 -10.79
CA ASP A 449 -21.80 -7.23 -12.03
C ASP A 449 -23.04 -7.94 -12.61
N SER A 450 -23.03 -8.13 -13.92
CA SER A 450 -24.12 -8.83 -14.59
C SER A 450 -24.10 -10.34 -14.32
N PHE A 451 -22.91 -10.92 -14.21
CA PHE A 451 -22.70 -12.36 -14.01
C PHE A 451 -21.43 -12.64 -13.20
N LEU A 452 -21.38 -13.83 -12.60
CA LEU A 452 -20.17 -14.37 -12.00
C LEU A 452 -19.27 -14.91 -13.11
N THR A 453 -18.03 -14.42 -13.20
CA THR A 453 -17.11 -14.86 -14.25
C THR A 453 -16.54 -16.26 -13.95
N ASN A 454 -16.21 -17.02 -15.01
CA ASN A 454 -15.54 -18.33 -14.87
C ASN A 454 -14.22 -18.24 -14.10
N ASP A 455 -13.52 -17.11 -14.19
CA ASP A 455 -12.29 -16.89 -13.44
C ASP A 455 -12.54 -16.89 -11.93
N ILE A 456 -13.62 -16.26 -11.46
CA ILE A 456 -13.96 -16.25 -10.03
C ILE A 456 -14.30 -17.66 -9.55
N LEU A 457 -15.06 -18.42 -10.35
CA LEU A 457 -15.36 -19.82 -10.05
C LEU A 457 -14.10 -20.68 -9.97
N HIS A 458 -13.17 -20.47 -10.89
CA HIS A 458 -11.88 -21.16 -10.87
C HIS A 458 -11.10 -20.82 -9.59
N GLU A 459 -11.02 -19.55 -9.21
CA GLU A 459 -10.37 -19.13 -7.96
C GLU A 459 -11.04 -19.73 -6.72
N MET A 460 -12.37 -19.80 -6.68
CA MET A 460 -13.09 -20.47 -5.60
C MET A 460 -12.71 -21.94 -5.50
N MET A 461 -12.64 -22.66 -6.63
CA MET A 461 -12.23 -24.06 -6.65
C MET A 461 -10.78 -24.27 -6.19
N LEU A 462 -9.86 -23.38 -6.59
CA LEU A 462 -8.48 -23.39 -6.10
C LEU A 462 -8.41 -23.17 -4.59
N LEU A 463 -9.25 -22.29 -4.05
CA LEU A 463 -9.35 -22.07 -2.61
C LEU A 463 -9.90 -23.30 -1.87
N VAL A 464 -10.94 -23.95 -2.40
CA VAL A 464 -11.47 -25.19 -1.82
C VAL A 464 -10.40 -26.26 -1.76
N GLU A 465 -9.63 -26.45 -2.84
CA GLU A 465 -8.57 -27.46 -2.84
C GLU A 465 -7.41 -27.08 -1.91
N PHE A 466 -7.05 -25.80 -1.82
CA PHE A 466 -6.00 -25.31 -0.91
C PHE A 466 -6.33 -25.56 0.57
N TYR A 467 -7.57 -25.31 0.98
CA TYR A 467 -8.00 -25.49 2.38
C TYR A 467 -8.47 -26.92 2.70
N LYS A 468 -8.52 -27.80 1.70
CA LYS A 468 -8.91 -29.20 1.91
C LYS A 468 -7.98 -29.90 2.88
N GLY A 469 -8.56 -30.53 3.91
CA GLY A 469 -7.79 -31.18 4.97
C GLY A 469 -7.02 -30.22 5.89
N ALA A 470 -7.22 -28.91 5.75
CA ALA A 470 -6.63 -27.94 6.68
C ALA A 470 -7.20 -28.13 8.09
N PRO A 471 -6.37 -28.08 9.15
CA PRO A 471 -6.84 -28.27 10.52
C PRO A 471 -7.79 -27.15 10.98
N ASP A 472 -7.66 -25.98 10.36
CA ASP A 472 -8.43 -24.78 10.61
C ASP A 472 -9.60 -24.58 9.64
N LEU A 473 -9.83 -25.52 8.71
CA LEU A 473 -10.99 -25.50 7.82
C LEU A 473 -12.29 -25.44 8.64
N VAL A 474 -13.21 -24.59 8.22
CA VAL A 474 -14.55 -24.53 8.81
C VAL A 474 -15.29 -25.82 8.49
N ARG A 475 -15.84 -26.45 9.52
CA ARG A 475 -16.68 -27.64 9.37
C ARG A 475 -18.07 -27.22 8.94
N PHE A 476 -18.29 -27.21 7.62
CA PHE A 476 -19.51 -26.66 7.01
C PHE A 476 -20.80 -27.38 7.41
N GLN A 477 -20.70 -28.62 7.87
CA GLN A 477 -21.84 -29.41 8.35
C GLN A 477 -22.21 -29.13 9.82
N GLU A 478 -21.34 -28.44 10.59
CA GLU A 478 -21.63 -28.07 11.97
C GLU A 478 -22.63 -26.91 12.05
N LEU A 479 -23.38 -26.86 13.16
CA LEU A 479 -24.30 -25.76 13.45
C LEU A 479 -23.52 -24.48 13.77
N TRP A 480 -23.86 -23.40 13.08
CA TRP A 480 -23.38 -22.04 13.39
C TRP A 480 -24.35 -21.34 14.36
N THR A 481 -25.65 -21.46 14.09
CA THR A 481 -26.74 -21.07 15.00
C THR A 481 -27.65 -22.27 15.27
N GLN A 482 -28.68 -22.11 16.10
CA GLN A 482 -29.62 -23.20 16.42
C GLN A 482 -30.34 -23.76 15.18
N GLU A 483 -30.50 -22.94 14.14
CA GLU A 483 -31.27 -23.30 12.94
C GLU A 483 -30.40 -23.45 11.68
N HIS A 484 -29.21 -22.86 11.66
CA HIS A 484 -28.39 -22.76 10.44
C HIS A 484 -27.00 -23.37 10.63
N THR A 485 -26.56 -24.15 9.64
CA THR A 485 -25.17 -24.64 9.57
C THR A 485 -24.20 -23.55 9.14
N TYR A 486 -22.89 -23.80 9.29
CA TYR A 486 -21.86 -22.94 8.70
C TYR A 486 -21.98 -22.83 7.18
N LEU A 487 -22.48 -23.88 6.51
CA LEU A 487 -22.76 -23.82 5.08
C LEU A 487 -23.94 -22.89 4.75
N ASP A 488 -25.01 -22.95 5.54
CA ASP A 488 -26.17 -22.08 5.35
C ASP A 488 -25.78 -20.63 5.59
N LYS A 489 -24.97 -20.36 6.63
CA LYS A 489 -24.35 -19.06 6.87
C LYS A 489 -23.63 -18.56 5.61
N LEU A 490 -22.69 -19.35 5.08
CA LEU A 490 -21.94 -18.99 3.86
C LEU A 490 -22.88 -18.63 2.71
N LYS A 491 -23.89 -19.47 2.43
CA LYS A 491 -24.86 -19.22 1.36
C LYS A 491 -25.64 -17.94 1.57
N MET A 492 -26.16 -17.69 2.77
CA MET A 492 -26.88 -16.47 3.12
C MET A 492 -26.01 -15.23 2.96
N SER A 493 -24.76 -15.29 3.41
CA SER A 493 -23.81 -14.18 3.25
C SER A 493 -23.53 -13.86 1.78
N LEU A 494 -23.23 -14.89 0.98
CA LEU A 494 -22.96 -14.70 -0.44
C LEU A 494 -24.18 -14.25 -1.24
N ALA A 495 -25.39 -14.67 -0.85
CA ALA A 495 -26.65 -14.27 -1.49
C ALA A 495 -26.81 -12.74 -1.57
N SER A 496 -26.38 -12.02 -0.51
CA SER A 496 -26.43 -10.55 -0.45
C SER A 496 -25.48 -9.84 -1.44
N ARG A 497 -24.57 -10.58 -2.07
CA ARG A 497 -23.47 -10.06 -2.93
C ARG A 497 -23.50 -10.64 -4.34
N THR A 498 -24.63 -11.22 -4.72
CA THR A 498 -24.76 -11.95 -5.97
C THR A 498 -24.87 -11.00 -7.17
N PRO A 499 -24.23 -11.33 -8.30
CA PRO A 499 -24.48 -10.68 -9.59
C PRO A 499 -25.95 -10.81 -10.01
N LYS A 500 -26.39 -10.01 -10.99
CA LYS A 500 -27.81 -9.93 -11.37
C LYS A 500 -28.42 -11.23 -11.91
N ASP A 501 -27.61 -12.14 -12.45
CA ASP A 501 -28.08 -13.39 -13.06
C ASP A 501 -28.16 -14.59 -12.08
N GLN A 502 -29.24 -15.37 -12.18
CA GLN A 502 -29.63 -16.47 -11.28
C GLN A 502 -28.92 -17.80 -11.55
N GLY A 503 -28.13 -17.93 -12.63
CA GLY A 503 -27.30 -19.12 -12.92
C GLY A 503 -26.27 -19.45 -11.83
N LEU A 504 -26.03 -18.52 -10.92
CA LEU A 504 -25.18 -18.65 -9.75
C LEU A 504 -25.61 -19.77 -8.79
N CYS A 505 -26.91 -20.01 -8.62
CA CYS A 505 -27.43 -20.96 -7.63
C CYS A 505 -26.88 -22.37 -7.88
N HIS A 506 -26.90 -22.83 -9.13
CA HIS A 506 -26.41 -24.17 -9.49
C HIS A 506 -24.90 -24.31 -9.29
N VAL A 507 -24.12 -23.27 -9.61
CA VAL A 507 -22.66 -23.33 -9.45
C VAL A 507 -22.26 -23.24 -7.98
N LEU A 508 -22.93 -22.39 -7.21
CA LEU A 508 -22.73 -22.35 -5.75
C LEU A 508 -23.08 -23.69 -5.10
N GLU A 509 -24.13 -24.38 -5.57
CA GLU A 509 -24.46 -25.72 -5.10
C GLU A 509 -23.35 -26.73 -5.39
N GLN A 510 -22.72 -26.66 -6.56
CA GLN A 510 -21.56 -27.50 -6.89
C GLN A 510 -20.39 -27.23 -5.95
N VAL A 511 -20.00 -25.97 -5.77
CA VAL A 511 -18.90 -25.59 -4.85
C VAL A 511 -19.23 -26.02 -3.41
N CYS A 512 -20.46 -25.79 -2.96
CA CYS A 512 -20.93 -26.22 -1.64
C CYS A 512 -20.92 -27.74 -1.48
N SER A 513 -21.24 -28.50 -2.53
CA SER A 513 -21.17 -29.96 -2.52
C SER A 513 -19.74 -30.46 -2.32
N VAL A 514 -18.77 -29.84 -3.01
CA VAL A 514 -17.35 -30.15 -2.83
C VAL A 514 -16.88 -29.80 -1.42
N LEU A 515 -17.28 -28.63 -0.89
CA LEU A 515 -16.98 -28.24 0.49
C LEU A 515 -17.49 -29.25 1.52
N LYS A 516 -18.71 -29.78 1.35
CA LYS A 516 -19.26 -30.82 2.25
C LYS A 516 -18.44 -32.11 2.25
N GLN A 517 -17.85 -32.47 1.10
CA GLN A 517 -17.05 -33.69 0.98
C GLN A 517 -15.64 -33.51 1.59
N GLY A 518 -15.13 -32.28 1.64
CA GLY A 518 -13.79 -31.97 2.14
C GLY A 518 -13.72 -31.52 3.61
N SER A 519 -14.85 -31.25 4.26
CA SER A 519 -14.96 -30.67 5.62
C SER A 519 -15.29 -31.67 6.71
#